data_AF-A0A9W9YYU7-F1
#
_entry.id   AF-A0A9W9YYU7-F1
#
_cell.length_a   1.000
_cell.length_b   1.000
_cell.length_c   1.000
_cell.angle_alpha   90.00
_cell.angle_beta   90.00
_cell.angle_gamma   90.00
#
_symmetry.space_group_name_H-M   'P 1'
#
loop_
_entity.id
_entity.type
_entity.pdbx_description
1 polymer ?
#
loop_
_entity_poly.entity_id
_entity_poly.type
_entity_poly.pdbx_seq_one_letter_code
_entity_poly.pdbx_strand_id
1 'polypeptide(L)'
;MTELLDDSCDRLKLRDIKDSLLDIMKKFNLLCEYTSKEGSSIYLVPCMLTLSPDELKLNISGNPKNPAPVYITFNTKYVPAGLFCRLLVLFMEYAQRIHSDQPELSANYAHFFIGEFTGIKFVATNV
;
A
#
# COMPACT_ATOMS: atom_id res chain seq x y z
N MET A 1 14.51 -12.45 -1.68
CA MET A 1 13.37 -12.07 -0.82
C MET A 1 12.20 -13.06 -0.93
N THR A 2 12.02 -13.76 -2.06
CA THR A 2 11.17 -14.97 -2.15
C THR A 2 11.54 -16.05 -1.12
N GLU A 3 12.80 -16.12 -0.70
CA GLU A 3 13.30 -17.06 0.31
C GLU A 3 12.53 -17.04 1.65
N LEU A 4 12.11 -15.88 2.16
CA LEU A 4 11.35 -15.82 3.43
C LEU A 4 9.93 -16.37 3.29
N LEU A 5 9.30 -16.10 2.15
CA LEU A 5 7.98 -16.64 1.84
C LEU A 5 8.06 -18.15 1.63
N ASP A 6 9.09 -18.60 0.90
CA ASP A 6 9.32 -20.02 0.62
C ASP A 6 9.62 -20.80 1.90
N ASP A 7 10.50 -20.28 2.78
CA ASP A 7 10.77 -20.88 4.10
C ASP A 7 9.50 -20.95 4.96
N SER A 8 8.71 -19.87 4.99
CA SER A 8 7.45 -19.85 5.73
C SER A 8 6.45 -20.87 5.19
N CYS A 9 6.33 -21.00 3.87
CA CYS A 9 5.48 -22.01 3.23
C CYS A 9 5.96 -23.43 3.52
N ASP A 10 7.27 -23.68 3.54
CA ASP A 10 7.84 -24.98 3.90
C ASP A 10 7.52 -25.34 5.35
N ARG A 11 7.75 -24.40 6.28
CA ARG A 11 7.45 -24.58 7.71
C ARG A 11 5.97 -24.82 7.98
N LEU A 12 5.08 -24.16 7.23
CA LEU A 12 3.63 -24.29 7.36
C LEU A 12 3.04 -25.43 6.52
N LYS A 13 3.85 -26.16 5.75
CA LYS A 13 3.41 -27.22 4.82
C LYS A 13 2.41 -26.72 3.76
N LEU A 14 2.64 -25.50 3.26
CA LEU A 14 1.82 -24.82 2.26
C LEU A 14 2.48 -24.80 0.87
N ARG A 15 3.62 -25.47 0.68
CA ARG A 15 4.40 -25.40 -0.57
C ARG A 15 3.56 -25.75 -1.81
N ASP A 16 2.76 -26.80 -1.72
CA ASP A 16 1.93 -27.29 -2.84
C ASP A 16 0.79 -26.35 -3.22
N ILE A 17 0.39 -25.44 -2.33
CA ILE A 17 -0.71 -24.49 -2.56
C ILE A 17 -0.27 -23.04 -2.57
N LYS A 18 1.05 -22.77 -2.49
CA LYS A 18 1.61 -21.42 -2.37
C LYS A 18 1.10 -20.51 -3.47
N ASP A 19 1.22 -20.94 -4.72
CA ASP A 19 0.88 -20.10 -5.88
C ASP A 19 -0.63 -19.84 -5.94
N SER A 20 -1.46 -20.86 -5.68
CA SER A 20 -2.91 -20.69 -5.59
C SER A 20 -3.33 -19.74 -4.47
N LEU A 21 -2.65 -19.78 -3.32
CA LEU A 21 -2.90 -18.87 -2.22
C LEU A 21 -2.53 -17.42 -2.59
N LEU A 22 -1.37 -17.22 -3.21
CA LEU A 22 -0.94 -15.91 -3.70
C LEU A 22 -1.92 -15.35 -4.72
N ASP A 23 -2.39 -16.17 -5.66
CA ASP A 23 -3.38 -15.78 -6.67
C ASP A 23 -4.70 -15.35 -6.03
N ILE A 24 -5.18 -16.10 -5.03
CA ILE A 24 -6.38 -15.74 -4.28
C ILE A 24 -6.16 -14.41 -3.54
N MET A 25 -5.04 -14.25 -2.84
CA MET A 25 -4.74 -13.03 -2.09
C MET A 25 -4.61 -11.80 -3.00
N LYS A 26 -3.99 -11.95 -4.17
CA LYS A 26 -3.95 -10.93 -5.24
C LYS A 26 -5.36 -10.60 -5.71
N LYS A 27 -6.16 -11.60 -6.08
CA LYS A 27 -7.54 -11.44 -6.58
C LYS A 27 -8.47 -10.69 -5.62
N PHE A 28 -8.28 -10.85 -4.31
CA PHE A 28 -9.07 -10.17 -3.28
C PHE A 28 -8.44 -8.86 -2.78
N ASN A 29 -7.39 -8.37 -3.43
CA ASN A 29 -6.66 -7.15 -3.06
C ASN A 29 -6.16 -7.19 -1.61
N LEU A 30 -5.69 -8.35 -1.16
CA LEU A 30 -5.13 -8.54 0.18
C LEU A 30 -3.62 -8.31 0.21
N LEU A 31 -2.97 -8.50 -0.93
CA LEU A 31 -1.56 -8.20 -1.14
C LEU A 31 -1.35 -7.68 -2.56
N CYS A 32 -0.22 -7.01 -2.76
CA CYS A 32 0.31 -6.71 -4.08
C CYS A 32 1.79 -7.08 -4.14
N GLU A 33 2.25 -7.35 -5.35
CA GLU A 33 3.65 -7.51 -5.66
C GLU A 33 4.25 -6.15 -6.01
N TYR A 34 5.42 -5.83 -5.48
CA TYR A 34 6.19 -4.63 -5.82
C TYR A 34 7.59 -5.03 -6.26
N THR A 35 7.95 -4.63 -7.48
CA THR A 35 9.29 -4.85 -8.02
C THR A 35 10.10 -3.57 -7.92
N SER A 36 11.19 -3.61 -7.15
CA SER A 36 12.13 -2.50 -7.03
C SER A 36 12.89 -2.26 -8.34
N LYS A 37 13.54 -1.10 -8.46
CA LYS A 37 14.38 -0.79 -9.64
C LYS A 37 15.53 -1.78 -9.82
N GLU A 38 16.02 -2.38 -8.74
CA GLU A 38 17.06 -3.43 -8.78
C GLU A 38 16.52 -4.79 -9.24
N GLY A 39 15.24 -4.90 -9.60
CA GLY A 39 14.61 -6.14 -10.07
C GLY A 39 14.20 -7.10 -8.96
N SER A 40 14.32 -6.69 -7.69
CA SER A 40 13.88 -7.49 -6.56
C SER A 40 12.37 -7.32 -6.35
N SER A 41 11.64 -8.44 -6.29
CA SER A 41 10.19 -8.43 -6.02
C SER A 41 9.91 -8.73 -4.55
N ILE A 42 8.98 -7.97 -3.98
CA ILE A 42 8.50 -8.08 -2.60
C ILE A 42 6.97 -8.15 -2.60
N TYR A 43 6.41 -8.88 -1.65
CA TYR A 43 4.97 -8.88 -1.42
C TYR A 43 4.63 -7.93 -0.28
N LEU A 44 3.76 -6.96 -0.57
CA LEU A 44 3.21 -6.06 0.44
C LEU A 44 1.83 -6.57 0.88
N VAL A 45 1.62 -6.65 2.19
CA VAL A 45 0.32 -6.95 2.81
C VAL A 45 -0.15 -5.71 3.58
N PRO A 46 -1.00 -4.83 2.99
CA PRO A 46 -1.31 -3.51 3.57
C PRO A 46 -1.90 -3.53 4.97
N CYS A 47 -2.66 -4.57 5.34
CA CYS A 47 -3.24 -4.68 6.68
C CYS A 47 -2.21 -4.98 7.78
N MET A 48 -0.96 -5.31 7.40
CA MET A 48 0.15 -5.54 8.32
C MET A 48 1.05 -4.31 8.48
N LEU A 49 0.73 -3.20 7.80
CA LEU A 49 1.46 -1.95 7.98
C LEU A 49 1.18 -1.39 9.38
N THR A 50 2.19 -0.77 9.98
CA THR A 50 2.09 -0.11 11.28
C THR A 50 1.87 1.39 11.11
N LEU A 51 1.31 2.04 12.12
CA LEU A 51 1.24 3.51 12.17
C LEU A 51 2.65 4.07 12.36
N SER A 52 3.04 5.09 11.58
CA SER A 52 4.27 5.83 11.83
C SER A 52 4.01 6.96 12.84
N PRO A 53 4.86 7.15 13.87
CA PRO A 53 4.75 8.26 14.82
C PRO A 53 4.79 9.65 14.17
N ASP A 54 5.47 9.79 13.03
CA ASP A 54 5.62 11.06 12.32
C ASP A 54 4.43 11.37 11.39
N GLU A 55 3.69 10.35 10.95
CA GLU A 55 2.54 10.49 10.07
C GLU A 55 1.25 10.87 10.82
N LEU A 56 1.23 10.69 12.14
CA LEU A 56 0.24 11.34 13.02
C LEU A 56 0.34 12.87 12.96
N LYS A 57 1.45 13.41 12.44
CA LYS A 57 1.70 14.84 12.23
C LYS A 57 1.73 15.20 10.75
N LEU A 58 0.98 14.49 9.89
CA LEU A 58 0.91 14.85 8.47
C LEU A 58 0.38 16.28 8.34
N ASN A 59 1.33 17.20 8.17
CA ASN A 59 1.14 18.60 7.82
C ASN A 59 0.57 18.65 6.40
N ILE A 60 -0.71 18.29 6.26
CA ILE A 60 -1.52 18.64 5.09
C ILE A 60 -1.58 20.19 4.97
N SER A 61 -1.35 20.89 6.08
CA SER A 61 -1.14 22.32 6.18
C SER A 61 0.34 22.65 6.32
N GLY A 62 0.97 23.31 5.33
CA GLY A 62 2.30 23.89 5.57
C GLY A 62 3.03 24.52 4.40
N ASN A 63 2.78 24.11 3.15
CA ASN A 63 3.37 24.79 1.99
C ASN A 63 2.29 25.49 1.16
N PRO A 64 2.27 26.84 1.10
CA PRO A 64 1.30 27.58 0.28
C PRO A 64 1.45 27.34 -1.22
N LYS A 65 2.51 26.65 -1.67
CA LYS A 65 2.70 26.22 -3.06
C LYS A 65 2.05 24.87 -3.38
N ASN A 66 1.61 24.10 -2.38
CA ASN A 66 0.96 22.82 -2.63
C ASN A 66 -0.50 23.03 -3.06
N PRO A 67 -1.01 22.25 -4.02
CA PRO A 67 -2.43 22.28 -4.35
C PRO A 67 -3.27 21.91 -3.13
N ALA A 68 -4.48 22.47 -3.06
CA ALA A 68 -5.42 22.16 -1.99
C ALA A 68 -5.72 20.64 -1.98
N PRO A 69 -5.74 20.00 -0.80
CA PRO A 69 -6.05 18.58 -0.70
C PRO A 69 -7.49 18.30 -1.14
N VAL A 70 -7.70 17.16 -1.78
CA VAL A 70 -9.02 16.62 -2.09
C VAL A 70 -9.44 15.68 -0.98
N TYR A 71 -10.64 15.88 -0.43
CA TYR A 71 -11.19 15.04 0.61
C TYR A 71 -12.30 14.14 0.05
N ILE A 72 -12.25 12.87 0.40
CA ILE A 72 -13.33 11.91 0.15
C ILE A 72 -13.93 11.55 1.50
N THR A 73 -15.18 11.97 1.71
CA THR A 73 -15.90 11.72 2.96
C THR A 73 -16.98 10.67 2.75
N PHE A 74 -16.95 9.62 3.57
CA PHE A 74 -17.98 8.59 3.55
C PHE A 74 -19.11 8.97 4.51
N ASN A 75 -20.23 9.48 3.98
CA ASN A 75 -21.42 9.79 4.79
C ASN A 75 -22.24 8.51 5.07
N THR A 76 -21.62 7.55 5.73
CA THR A 76 -22.21 6.23 6.04
C THR A 76 -21.99 5.90 7.51
N LYS A 77 -22.84 5.03 8.08
CA LYS A 77 -22.68 4.57 9.46
C LYS A 77 -21.48 3.63 9.65
N TYR A 78 -20.92 3.12 8.56
CA TYR A 78 -19.87 2.12 8.61
C TYR A 78 -19.00 2.20 7.35
N VAL A 79 -17.70 2.35 7.56
CA VAL A 79 -16.67 2.18 6.54
C VAL A 79 -15.93 0.87 6.83
N PRO A 80 -15.82 -0.07 5.86
CA PRO A 80 -15.10 -1.31 6.08
C PRO A 80 -13.65 -1.06 6.49
N ALA A 81 -13.18 -1.71 7.57
CA ALA A 81 -11.82 -1.53 8.09
C ALA A 81 -10.73 -1.82 7.04
N GLY A 82 -11.01 -2.73 6.10
CA GLY A 82 -10.10 -3.06 5.00
C GLY A 82 -10.28 -2.22 3.73
N LEU A 83 -11.06 -1.14 3.74
CA LEU A 83 -11.25 -0.30 2.55
C LEU A 83 -9.95 0.39 2.14
N PHE A 84 -9.29 1.05 3.10
CA PHE A 84 -8.02 1.74 2.85
C PHE A 84 -6.95 0.77 2.33
N CYS A 85 -6.83 -0.41 2.95
CA CYS A 85 -5.90 -1.44 2.52
C CYS A 85 -6.12 -1.87 1.06
N ARG A 86 -7.38 -2.05 0.64
CA ARG A 86 -7.71 -2.44 -0.74
C ARG A 86 -7.46 -1.29 -1.73
N LEU A 87 -7.76 -0.06 -1.35
CA LEU A 87 -7.39 1.11 -2.15
C LEU A 87 -5.87 1.18 -2.33
N LEU A 88 -5.10 0.89 -1.29
CA LEU A 88 -3.64 0.91 -1.34
C LEU A 88 -3.08 -0.08 -2.37
N VAL A 89 -3.59 -1.31 -2.39
CA VAL A 89 -3.25 -2.32 -3.40
C VAL A 89 -3.50 -1.77 -4.81
N LEU A 90 -4.69 -1.24 -5.06
CA LEU A 90 -5.08 -0.74 -6.37
C LEU A 90 -4.21 0.43 -6.84
N PHE A 91 -3.92 1.38 -5.94
CA PHE A 91 -3.04 2.51 -6.26
C PHE A 91 -1.60 2.08 -6.49
N MET A 92 -1.11 1.10 -5.72
CA MET A 92 0.23 0.57 -5.91
C MET A 92 0.39 -0.13 -7.26
N GLU A 93 -0.56 -0.98 -7.64
CA GLU A 93 -0.55 -1.63 -8.96
C GLU A 93 -0.58 -0.60 -10.10
N TYR A 94 -1.35 0.48 -9.93
CA TYR A 94 -1.38 1.57 -10.90
C TYR A 94 -0.05 2.34 -10.94
N ALA A 95 0.51 2.70 -9.78
CA ALA A 95 1.76 3.46 -9.66
C ALA A 95 2.96 2.72 -10.28
N GLN A 96 3.03 1.39 -10.11
CA GLN A 96 4.07 0.58 -10.74
C GLN A 96 4.01 0.58 -12.26
N ARG A 97 2.80 0.69 -12.86
CA ARG A 97 2.64 0.78 -14.33
C ARG A 97 3.13 2.10 -14.91
N ILE A 98 3.21 3.15 -14.10
CA ILE A 98 3.58 4.52 -14.53
C ILE A 98 4.99 4.93 -14.06
N HIS A 99 5.83 3.96 -13.66
CA HIS A 99 7.21 4.17 -13.19
C HIS A 99 7.32 5.06 -11.95
N SER A 100 6.62 4.69 -10.87
CA SER A 100 6.82 5.30 -9.54
C SER A 100 8.13 4.83 -8.89
N ASP A 101 8.79 5.74 -8.18
CA ASP A 101 9.80 5.38 -7.17
C ASP A 101 9.16 4.61 -6.01
N GLN A 102 10.00 4.08 -5.11
CA GLN A 102 9.53 3.33 -3.94
C GLN A 102 8.56 4.18 -3.11
N PRO A 103 7.32 3.70 -2.87
CA PRO A 103 6.33 4.46 -2.13
C PRO A 103 6.64 4.47 -0.63
N GLU A 104 6.22 5.55 0.05
CA GLU A 104 6.21 5.61 1.52
C GLU A 104 4.85 5.14 2.01
N LEU A 105 4.83 4.14 2.91
CA LEU A 105 3.59 3.44 3.26
C LEU A 105 3.49 3.19 4.77
N SER A 106 2.28 3.33 5.28
CA SER A 106 1.93 2.95 6.64
C SER A 106 0.46 2.52 6.75
N ALA A 107 0.03 2.19 7.97
CA ALA A 107 -1.34 1.73 8.23
C ALA A 107 -2.42 2.74 7.76
N ASN A 108 -2.11 4.04 7.74
CA ASN A 108 -3.08 5.09 7.43
C ASN A 108 -2.56 6.15 6.45
N TYR A 109 -1.34 5.97 5.92
CA TYR A 109 -0.74 6.88 4.97
C TYR A 109 -0.14 6.14 3.79
N ALA A 110 -0.18 6.79 2.63
CA ALA A 110 0.58 6.37 1.47
C ALA A 110 1.03 7.56 0.65
N HIS A 111 2.26 7.50 0.15
CA HIS A 111 2.82 8.47 -0.77
C HIS A 111 3.37 7.75 -1.99
N PHE A 112 2.80 8.06 -3.14
CA PHE A 112 3.26 7.55 -4.43
C PHE A 112 3.94 8.69 -5.19
N PHE A 113 5.19 8.49 -5.57
CA PHE A 113 5.96 9.47 -6.35
C PHE A 113 5.69 9.24 -7.84
N ILE A 114 5.14 10.24 -8.52
CA ILE A 114 4.86 10.20 -9.95
C ILE A 114 5.85 11.14 -10.65
N GLY A 115 6.93 10.56 -11.17
CA GLY A 115 8.06 11.32 -11.73
C GLY A 115 8.82 12.11 -10.67
N GLU A 116 9.60 13.12 -11.09
CA GLU A 116 10.53 13.84 -10.19
C GLU A 116 9.87 14.88 -9.28
N PHE A 117 8.67 15.38 -9.62
CA PHE A 117 8.09 16.56 -8.98
C PHE A 117 6.64 16.39 -8.51
N THR A 118 5.98 15.29 -8.85
CA THR A 118 4.56 15.08 -8.50
C THR A 118 4.45 13.88 -7.58
N GLY A 119 3.60 13.97 -6.57
CA GLY A 119 3.31 12.85 -5.69
C GLY A 119 1.83 12.84 -5.31
N ILE A 120 1.24 11.65 -5.23
CA ILE A 120 -0.11 11.48 -4.71
C ILE A 120 0.01 10.96 -3.28
N LYS A 121 -0.60 11.69 -2.36
CA LYS A 121 -0.66 11.35 -0.94
C LYS A 121 -2.07 10.92 -0.58
N PHE A 122 -2.18 9.78 0.08
CA PHE A 122 -3.42 9.29 0.68
C PHE A 122 -3.25 9.29 2.19
N VAL A 123 -4.24 9.84 2.88
CA VAL A 123 -4.31 9.79 4.33
C VAL A 123 -5.70 9.28 4.68
N ALA A 124 -5.75 8.17 5.41
CA ALA A 124 -6.94 7.75 6.13
C ALA A 124 -6.90 8.40 7.51
N THR A 125 -7.73 9.42 7.70
CA THR A 125 -8.04 9.94 9.03
C THR A 125 -9.32 9.30 9.50
N ASN A 126 -9.34 8.77 10.72
CA ASN A 126 -10.60 8.45 11.36
C ASN A 126 -11.35 9.77 11.63
N VAL A 127 -12.61 9.82 11.20
CA VAL A 127 -13.64 10.73 11.75
C VAL A 127 -13.90 10.36 13.20
#